data_AF-A0A0Q5CMJ9-F1
#
_entry.id   AF-A0A0Q5CMJ9-F1
#
_cell.length_a   1.000
_cell.length_b   1.000
_cell.length_c   1.000
_cell.angle_alpha   90.00
_cell.angle_beta   90.00
_cell.angle_gamma   90.00
#
_symmetry.space_group_name_H-M   'P 1'
#
loop_
_entity.id
_entity.type
_entity.pdbx_description
1 polymer ?
#
loop_
_entity_poly.entity_id
_entity_poly.type
_entity_poly.pdbx_seq_one_letter_code
_entity_poly.pdbx_strand_id
1 'polypeptide(L)'
;MTDRFSNRDVNTRPIHHAGTLAMSYFINIDKLTTRLARAHVDPRLVSVGSYAEGCYCIAQNENGVWETFIGERSQKSELKVWNSEEDACMAFLGYLAWTEWHD
;
A
#
# COMPACT_ATOMS: atom_id res chain seq x y z
N MET A 1 -4.03 -42.13 40.50
CA MET A 1 -2.75 -41.59 39.99
C MET A 1 -2.95 -41.28 38.53
N THR A 2 -2.82 -40.02 38.18
CA THR A 2 -3.38 -39.38 36.99
C THR A 2 -2.57 -39.66 35.71
N ASP A 3 -3.35 -39.79 34.65
CA ASP A 3 -3.02 -40.02 33.25
C ASP A 3 -2.02 -38.99 32.67
N ARG A 4 -1.07 -39.47 31.85
CA ARG A 4 -0.09 -38.67 31.12
C ARG A 4 -0.39 -38.73 29.62
N PHE A 5 -1.15 -37.78 29.09
CA PHE A 5 -1.01 -37.32 27.71
C PHE A 5 -1.45 -35.85 27.58
N SER A 6 -0.54 -34.98 27.16
CA SER A 6 -0.85 -33.85 26.26
C SER A 6 0.40 -33.01 25.98
N ASN A 7 0.96 -33.24 24.80
CA ASN A 7 1.19 -32.23 23.76
C ASN A 7 1.12 -30.76 24.24
N ARG A 8 2.28 -30.10 24.38
CA ARG A 8 2.41 -28.65 24.17
C ARG A 8 3.76 -28.35 23.52
N ASP A 9 3.70 -28.40 22.20
CA ASP A 9 4.10 -27.32 21.30
C ASP A 9 5.24 -26.42 21.79
N VAL A 10 6.36 -26.57 21.08
CA VAL A 10 7.52 -25.69 21.14
C VAL A 10 7.04 -24.27 20.90
N ASN A 11 7.21 -23.39 21.89
CA ASN A 11 6.81 -22.00 21.79
C ASN A 11 7.63 -21.34 20.66
N THR A 12 6.91 -21.02 19.60
CA THR A 12 7.33 -20.27 18.44
C THR A 12 7.97 -18.95 18.87
N ARG A 13 9.13 -18.66 18.28
CA ARG A 13 9.85 -17.40 18.42
C ARG A 13 8.90 -16.22 18.15
N PRO A 14 9.01 -15.09 18.86
CA PRO A 14 8.31 -13.88 18.46
C PRO A 14 8.87 -13.46 17.10
N ILE A 15 8.10 -13.70 16.05
CA ILE A 15 8.36 -13.15 14.73
C ILE A 15 8.19 -11.63 14.83
N HIS A 16 9.31 -10.92 14.75
CA HIS A 16 9.33 -9.50 14.48
C HIS A 16 8.69 -9.27 13.12
N HIS A 17 7.42 -8.87 13.06
CA HIS A 17 6.89 -8.26 11.85
C HIS A 17 6.19 -6.95 12.18
N ALA A 18 6.89 -5.90 11.73
CA ALA A 18 6.35 -4.63 11.27
C ALA A 18 5.33 -3.96 12.18
N GLY A 19 5.86 -3.03 12.98
CA GLY A 19 5.09 -2.09 13.75
C GLY A 19 3.96 -1.46 12.93
N THR A 20 2.78 -1.54 13.52
CA THR A 20 1.64 -0.65 13.33
C THR A 20 2.09 0.79 13.09
N LEU A 21 2.17 1.21 11.82
CA LEU A 21 2.21 2.63 11.47
C LEU A 21 0.77 3.15 11.40
N ALA A 22 0.11 3.22 12.56
CA ALA A 22 -0.99 4.16 12.74
C ALA A 22 -0.38 5.56 12.88
N MET A 23 0.09 6.12 11.76
CA MET A 23 0.56 7.50 11.69
C MET A 23 -0.51 8.31 10.97
N SER A 24 -1.36 8.97 11.76
CA SER A 24 -2.13 10.14 11.37
C SER A 24 -1.16 11.28 11.02
N TYR A 25 -0.52 11.15 9.87
CA TYR A 25 0.35 12.14 9.27
C TYR A 25 -0.35 12.60 8.01
N PHE A 26 -0.62 13.90 7.89
CA PHE A 26 -1.07 14.49 6.63
C PHE A 26 -0.10 14.06 5.51
N ILE A 27 -0.54 13.14 4.65
CA ILE A 27 0.24 12.59 3.54
C ILE A 27 -0.27 13.26 2.27
N ASN A 28 0.65 13.96 1.61
CA ASN A 28 0.47 14.58 0.31
C ASN A 28 1.37 13.87 -0.71
N ILE A 29 1.19 14.13 -1.99
CA ILE A 29 1.93 13.53 -3.12
C ILE A 29 3.45 13.68 -2.98
N ASP A 30 3.94 14.83 -2.51
CA ASP A 30 5.36 15.05 -2.25
C ASP A 30 5.90 14.13 -1.14
N LYS A 31 5.14 14.04 -0.03
CA LYS A 31 5.46 13.16 1.09
C LYS A 31 5.33 11.69 0.70
N LEU A 32 4.37 11.36 -0.15
CA LEU A 32 4.17 10.02 -0.71
C LEU A 32 5.39 9.61 -1.51
N THR A 33 5.81 10.44 -2.46
CA THR A 33 7.02 10.22 -3.28
C THR A 33 8.26 10.01 -2.40
N THR A 34 8.43 10.86 -1.38
CA THR A 34 9.53 10.72 -0.42
C THR A 34 9.46 9.39 0.35
N ARG A 35 8.26 8.94 0.75
CA ARG A 35 8.08 7.66 1.44
C ARG A 35 8.34 6.48 0.52
N LEU A 36 7.87 6.51 -0.72
CA LEU A 36 8.14 5.46 -1.72
C LEU A 36 9.64 5.31 -1.95
N ALA A 37 10.36 6.43 -2.10
CA ALA A 37 11.81 6.43 -2.23
C ALA A 37 12.51 5.84 -0.99
N ARG A 38 12.02 6.15 0.22
CA ARG A 38 12.57 5.60 1.48
C ARG A 38 12.22 4.13 1.71
N ALA A 39 11.07 3.69 1.23
CA ALA A 39 10.62 2.31 1.29
C ALA A 39 11.29 1.44 0.22
N HIS A 40 12.14 2.02 -0.64
CA HIS A 40 12.76 1.33 -1.78
C HIS A 40 11.73 0.67 -2.70
N VAL A 41 10.50 1.22 -2.76
CA VAL A 41 9.47 0.76 -3.69
C VAL A 41 9.97 1.01 -5.11
N ASP A 42 9.92 -0.02 -5.95
CA ASP A 42 10.39 0.10 -7.31
C ASP A 42 9.52 1.14 -8.06
N PRO A 43 10.11 2.23 -8.58
CA PRO A 43 9.37 3.30 -9.24
C PRO A 43 8.74 2.83 -10.57
N ARG A 44 9.00 1.59 -11.00
CA ARG A 44 8.36 0.97 -12.17
C ARG A 44 7.07 0.23 -11.79
N LEU A 45 6.73 0.13 -10.51
CA LEU A 45 5.47 -0.43 -10.03
C LEU A 45 4.44 0.66 -9.71
N VAL A 46 4.89 1.92 -9.59
CA VAL A 46 4.10 3.04 -9.12
C VAL A 46 4.27 4.26 -10.02
N SER A 47 3.19 4.98 -10.28
CA SER A 47 3.23 6.23 -11.02
C SER A 47 2.42 7.30 -10.31
N VAL A 48 3.05 8.46 -10.12
CA VAL A 48 2.48 9.56 -9.34
C VAL A 48 2.29 10.75 -10.29
N GLY A 49 1.05 11.21 -10.44
CA GLY A 49 0.67 12.32 -11.32
C GLY A 49 0.57 11.96 -12.81
N SER A 50 0.74 10.70 -13.21
CA SER A 50 0.66 10.29 -14.61
C SER A 50 0.22 8.84 -14.77
N TYR A 51 -0.39 8.53 -15.92
CA TYR A 51 -0.70 7.14 -16.29
C TYR A 51 0.58 6.39 -16.65
N ALA A 52 0.78 5.22 -16.07
CA ALA A 52 1.81 4.26 -16.48
C ALA A 52 1.19 2.87 -16.62
N GLU A 53 1.58 2.16 -17.67
CA GLU A 53 1.13 0.79 -17.91
C GLU A 53 1.91 -0.19 -17.01
N GLY A 54 1.21 -1.17 -16.46
CA GLY A 54 1.73 -2.14 -15.50
C GLY A 54 1.93 -1.58 -14.08
N CYS A 55 1.45 -0.36 -13.79
CA CYS A 55 1.76 0.35 -12.55
C CYS A 55 0.50 0.78 -11.80
N TYR A 56 0.61 0.87 -10.48
CA TYR A 56 -0.38 1.52 -9.64
C TYR A 56 -0.21 3.05 -9.74
N CYS A 57 -1.23 3.73 -10.25
CA CYS A 57 -1.18 5.14 -10.59
C CYS A 57 -2.08 5.98 -9.67
N ILE A 58 -1.62 7.18 -9.30
CA ILE A 58 -2.43 8.21 -8.62
C ILE A 58 -2.37 9.50 -9.40
N ALA A 59 -3.52 10.11 -9.70
CA ALA A 59 -3.60 11.37 -10.42
C ALA A 59 -4.79 12.22 -9.95
N GLN A 60 -4.69 13.54 -10.10
CA GLN A 60 -5.82 14.44 -9.88
C GLN A 60 -6.53 14.72 -11.22
N ASN A 61 -7.86 14.64 -11.21
CA ASN A 61 -8.72 14.97 -12.34
C ASN A 61 -8.95 16.50 -12.41
N GLU A 62 -9.40 17.02 -13.55
CA GLU A 62 -9.66 18.44 -13.82
C GLU A 62 -10.69 19.06 -12.85
N ASN A 63 -11.54 18.22 -12.25
CA ASN A 63 -12.51 18.62 -11.23
C ASN A 63 -11.91 18.76 -9.81
N GLY A 64 -10.59 18.60 -9.66
CA GLY A 64 -9.89 18.64 -8.37
C GLY A 64 -10.02 17.37 -7.53
N VAL A 65 -10.62 16.32 -8.09
CA VAL A 65 -10.85 15.02 -7.42
C VAL A 65 -9.66 14.10 -7.69
N TRP A 66 -9.22 13.35 -6.67
CA TRP A 66 -8.11 12.42 -6.76
C TRP A 66 -8.56 11.04 -7.21
N GLU A 67 -7.79 10.40 -8.07
CA GLU A 67 -8.12 9.10 -8.62
C GLU A 67 -6.90 8.17 -8.51
N THR A 68 -7.11 6.96 -7.99
CA THR A 68 -6.11 5.90 -7.97
C THR A 68 -6.58 4.77 -8.86
N PHE A 69 -5.74 4.27 -9.74
CA PHE A 69 -6.09 3.21 -10.70
C PHE A 69 -4.86 2.40 -11.09
N ILE A 70 -5.06 1.18 -11.57
CA ILE A 70 -3.99 0.34 -12.11
C ILE A 70 -4.03 0.43 -13.62
N GLY A 71 -2.91 0.81 -14.25
CA GLY A 71 -2.80 0.73 -15.70
C GLY A 71 -2.57 -0.72 -16.12
N GLU A 72 -3.58 -1.44 -16.58
CA GLU A 72 -3.42 -2.81 -17.06
C GLU A 72 -3.89 -2.92 -18.52
N ARG A 73 -2.97 -3.31 -19.42
CA ARG A 73 -3.26 -3.52 -20.86
C ARG A 73 -4.08 -2.37 -21.47
N SER A 74 -3.57 -1.15 -21.35
CA SER A 74 -4.24 0.06 -21.87
C SER A 74 -5.64 0.32 -21.28
N GLN A 75 -6.00 -0.31 -20.18
CA GLN A 75 -7.23 -0.06 -19.41
C GLN A 75 -6.88 0.40 -18.00
N LYS A 76 -7.82 1.11 -17.36
CA LYS A 76 -7.75 1.47 -15.95
C LYS A 76 -8.51 0.43 -15.14
N SER A 77 -7.79 -0.49 -14.50
CA SER A 77 -8.35 -1.43 -13.53
C SER A 77 -8.45 -0.78 -12.16
N GLU A 78 -9.40 -1.23 -11.34
CA GLU A 78 -9.61 -0.77 -9.95
C GLU A 78 -9.60 0.76 -9.77
N LEU A 79 -10.21 1.50 -10.70
CA LEU A 79 -10.34 2.95 -10.59
C LEU A 79 -11.17 3.32 -9.34
N LYS A 80 -10.51 4.00 -8.41
CA LYS A 80 -11.10 4.54 -7.19
C LYS A 80 -10.94 6.05 -7.17
N VAL A 81 -11.96 6.71 -6.68
CA VAL A 81 -12.09 8.17 -6.70
C VAL A 81 -12.17 8.65 -5.25
N TRP A 82 -11.44 9.72 -4.95
CA TRP A 82 -11.19 10.23 -3.62
C TRP A 82 -11.35 11.75 -3.63
N ASN A 83 -12.07 12.31 -2.65
CA ASN A 83 -12.24 13.76 -2.54
C ASN A 83 -11.02 14.47 -1.94
N SER A 84 -10.13 13.73 -1.28
CA SER A 84 -8.98 14.27 -0.58
C SER A 84 -7.69 13.63 -1.07
N GLU A 85 -6.64 14.43 -1.21
CA GLU A 85 -5.29 13.95 -1.55
C GLU A 85 -4.79 12.92 -0.54
N GLU A 86 -5.10 13.15 0.74
CA GLU A 86 -4.69 12.31 1.85
C GLU A 86 -5.30 10.91 1.79
N ASP A 87 -6.61 10.81 1.56
CA ASP A 87 -7.31 9.53 1.41
C ASP A 87 -6.76 8.75 0.22
N ALA A 88 -6.53 9.42 -0.91
CA ALA A 88 -5.95 8.81 -2.09
C ALA A 88 -4.53 8.27 -1.80
N CYS A 89 -3.69 9.06 -1.14
CA CYS A 89 -2.33 8.64 -0.78
C CYS A 89 -2.31 7.51 0.26
N MET A 90 -3.22 7.53 1.25
CA MET A 90 -3.34 6.45 2.24
C MET A 90 -3.81 5.15 1.60
N ALA A 91 -4.81 5.20 0.72
CA ALA A 91 -5.26 4.05 -0.03
C ALA A 91 -4.14 3.48 -0.92
N PHE A 92 -3.34 4.36 -1.54
CA PHE A 92 -2.20 4.01 -2.37
C PHE A 92 -1.10 3.28 -1.58
N LEU A 93 -0.71 3.83 -0.43
CA LEU A 93 0.25 3.16 0.46
C LEU A 93 -0.29 1.85 1.02
N GLY A 94 -1.58 1.81 1.37
CA GLY A 94 -2.25 0.60 1.81
C GLY A 94 -2.15 -0.49 0.75
N TYR A 95 -2.49 -0.18 -0.50
CA TYR A 95 -2.41 -1.12 -1.60
C TYR A 95 -0.99 -1.67 -1.76
N LEU A 96 0.02 -0.80 -1.84
CA LEU A 96 1.43 -1.22 -1.95
C LEU A 96 1.89 -2.08 -0.78
N ALA A 97 1.54 -1.68 0.44
CA ALA A 97 1.84 -2.47 1.61
C ALA A 97 1.24 -3.87 1.47
N TRP A 98 0.02 -4.03 0.95
CA TRP A 98 -0.59 -5.34 0.71
C TRP A 98 0.08 -6.13 -0.42
N THR A 99 0.53 -5.50 -1.51
CA THR A 99 1.14 -6.25 -2.64
C THR A 99 2.51 -6.82 -2.30
N GLU A 100 3.31 -6.10 -1.51
CA GLU A 100 4.69 -6.54 -1.16
C GLU A 100 4.72 -7.80 -0.28
N TRP A 101 3.62 -8.16 0.38
CA TRP A 101 3.53 -9.41 1.16
C TRP A 101 3.15 -10.64 0.34
N HIS A 102 2.80 -10.48 -0.94
CA HIS A 102 2.23 -11.54 -1.76
C HIS A 102 3.15 -12.07 -2.88
N ASP A 103 4.43 -11.68 -2.89
CA ASP A 103 5.49 -12.28 -3.74
C ASP A 103 6.47 -13.12 -2.91
#